data_AF-A0AB36KKF4-F1
#
_entry.id   AF-A0AB36KKF4-F1
#
_cell.length_a   1.000
_cell.length_b   1.000
_cell.length_c   1.000
_cell.angle_alpha   90.00
_cell.angle_beta   90.00
_cell.angle_gamma   90.00
#
_symmetry.space_group_name_H-M   'P 1'
#
loop_
_entity.id
_entity.type
_entity.pdbx_description
1 polymer ?
#
loop_
_entity_poly.entity_id
_entity_poly.type
_entity_poly.pdbx_seq_one_letter_code
_entity_poly.pdbx_strand_id
1 'polypeptide(L)'
;MIIKEGELICIASGVFEVYDKAGPFIVVRDFDLDAFIETITPSAPEPWEMEDLMRSLPRVLLENGFITKMPCRMVYLGAWGEFDIREEKHDI
;
A
#
# COMPACT_ATOMS: atom_id res chain seq x y z
N MET A 1 9.85 -9.37 -8.42
CA MET A 1 9.12 -8.60 -9.45
C MET A 1 9.65 -7.18 -9.40
N ILE A 2 10.13 -6.65 -10.53
CA ILE A 2 10.64 -5.28 -10.57
C ILE A 2 9.49 -4.30 -10.72
N ILE A 3 9.38 -3.36 -9.78
CA ILE A 3 8.45 -2.23 -9.81
C ILE A 3 9.26 -0.97 -10.14
N LYS A 4 8.81 -0.18 -11.12
CA LYS A 4 9.53 0.99 -11.62
C LYS A 4 9.16 2.27 -10.92
N GLU A 5 10.13 3.18 -10.85
CA GLU A 5 9.93 4.56 -10.43
C GLU A 5 8.81 5.24 -11.23
N GLY A 6 7.95 5.97 -10.51
CA GLY A 6 6.80 6.66 -11.08
C GLY A 6 5.56 5.78 -11.27
N GLU A 7 5.64 4.46 -11.06
CA GLU A 7 4.45 3.61 -11.10
C GLU A 7 3.47 3.95 -9.97
N LEU A 8 2.18 3.86 -10.29
CA LEU A 8 1.08 4.00 -9.35
C LEU A 8 0.62 2.62 -8.90
N ILE A 9 0.73 2.35 -7.61
CA ILE A 9 0.41 1.04 -7.04
C ILE A 9 -0.56 1.15 -5.86
N CYS A 10 -1.39 0.13 -5.70
CA CYS A 10 -2.13 -0.14 -4.47
C CYS A 10 -1.65 -1.48 -3.93
N ILE A 11 -1.48 -1.57 -2.61
CA ILE A 11 -1.01 -2.79 -1.95
C ILE A 11 -2.19 -3.36 -1.18
N ALA A 12 -2.57 -4.59 -1.50
CA ALA A 12 -3.64 -5.31 -0.84
C ALA A 12 -3.05 -6.50 -0.08
N SER A 13 -3.60 -6.83 1.08
CA SER A 13 -3.20 -8.01 1.85
C SER A 13 -4.42 -8.76 2.37
N GLY A 14 -4.32 -10.09 2.45
CA GLY A 14 -5.35 -10.95 3.05
C GLY A 14 -6.50 -11.36 2.13
N VAL A 15 -7.49 -12.04 2.72
CA VAL A 15 -8.62 -12.68 1.98
C VAL A 15 -9.57 -11.65 1.37
N PHE A 16 -9.58 -10.42 1.87
CA PHE A 16 -10.42 -9.33 1.39
C PHE A 16 -9.60 -8.28 0.65
N GLU A 17 -8.70 -8.72 -0.22
CA GLU A 17 -7.82 -7.87 -1.04
C GLU A 17 -8.57 -6.77 -1.82
N VAL A 18 -9.87 -6.94 -2.10
CA VAL A 18 -10.70 -5.93 -2.78
C VAL A 18 -11.08 -4.76 -1.86
N TYR A 19 -11.19 -5.01 -0.55
CA TYR A 19 -11.66 -4.06 0.47
C TYR A 19 -10.53 -3.53 1.37
N ASP A 20 -9.50 -4.33 1.62
CA ASP A 20 -8.34 -3.96 2.46
C ASP A 20 -7.14 -3.63 1.57
N LYS A 21 -7.17 -2.42 0.99
CA LYS A 21 -6.12 -1.88 0.12
C LYS A 21 -5.51 -0.65 0.75
N ALA A 22 -4.19 -0.64 0.89
CA ALA A 22 -3.42 0.54 1.17
C ALA A 22 -3.06 1.28 -0.12
N GLY A 23 -3.16 2.61 -0.10
CA GLY A 23 -2.74 3.48 -1.20
C GLY A 23 -3.89 4.38 -1.71
N PRO A 24 -3.74 4.95 -2.91
CA PRO A 24 -2.66 4.70 -3.87
C PRO A 24 -1.32 5.33 -3.46
N PHE A 25 -0.24 4.69 -3.90
CA PHE A 25 1.13 5.15 -3.72
C PHE A 25 1.81 5.39 -5.06
N ILE A 26 2.75 6.34 -5.09
CA ILE A 26 3.69 6.48 -6.20
C ILE A 26 5.04 5.89 -5.80
N VAL A 27 5.63 5.12 -6.70
CA VAL A 27 6.95 4.50 -6.49
C VAL A 27 8.03 5.55 -6.67
N VAL A 28 8.92 5.65 -5.69
CA VAL A 28 9.95 6.70 -5.61
C VAL A 28 11.25 6.29 -6.28
N ARG A 29 11.51 4.99 -6.39
CA ARG A 29 12.68 4.41 -7.06
C ARG A 29 12.39 2.99 -7.49
N ASP A 30 13.09 2.51 -8.52
CA ASP A 30 13.04 1.11 -8.92
C ASP A 30 13.41 0.18 -7.74
N PHE A 31 12.66 -0.91 -7.57
CA PHE A 31 12.99 -1.96 -6.62
C PHE A 31 12.47 -3.33 -7.05
N ASP A 32 13.13 -4.39 -6.57
CA ASP A 32 12.63 -5.75 -6.69
C ASP A 32 11.83 -6.10 -5.44
N LEU A 33 10.51 -6.23 -5.60
CA LEU A 33 9.62 -6.55 -4.50
C LEU A 33 9.91 -7.95 -3.94
N ASP A 34 10.24 -8.93 -4.78
CA ASP A 34 10.44 -10.31 -4.33
C ASP A 34 11.73 -10.40 -3.52
N ALA A 35 12.81 -9.81 -4.05
CA ALA A 35 14.08 -9.73 -3.34
C ALA A 35 13.93 -8.95 -2.01
N PHE A 36 13.15 -7.86 -2.00
CA PHE A 36 12.91 -7.11 -0.77
C PHE A 36 12.15 -7.95 0.28
N ILE A 37 11.09 -8.64 -0.12
CA ILE A 37 10.34 -9.54 0.77
C ILE A 37 11.27 -10.63 1.33
N GLU A 38 12.12 -11.24 0.51
CA GLU A 38 13.11 -12.22 0.97
C GLU A 38 14.06 -11.66 2.04
N THR A 39 14.43 -10.37 1.97
CA THR A 39 15.32 -9.76 2.98
C THR A 39 14.66 -9.53 4.34
N ILE A 40 13.33 -9.37 4.37
CA ILE A 40 12.57 -9.08 5.60
C ILE A 40 11.81 -10.30 6.11
N THR A 41 11.74 -11.38 5.33
CA THR A 41 11.09 -12.63 5.72
C THR A 41 11.98 -13.40 6.71
N PRO A 42 11.45 -13.86 7.85
CA PRO A 42 12.18 -14.73 8.77
C PRO A 42 12.69 -16.01 8.09
N SER A 43 13.75 -16.62 8.61
CA SER A 43 14.36 -17.82 8.01
C SER A 43 13.44 -19.06 8.01
N ALA A 44 12.48 -19.12 8.94
CA ALA A 44 11.47 -20.17 9.04
C ALA A 44 10.17 -19.59 9.62
N PRO A 45 9.40 -18.84 8.82
CA PRO A 45 8.26 -18.10 9.32
C PRO A 45 7.09 -19.04 9.62
N GLU A 46 6.45 -18.85 10.76
CA GLU A 46 5.13 -19.41 11.01
C GLU A 46 4.07 -18.69 10.15
N PRO A 47 2.91 -19.32 9.84
CA PRO A 47 1.90 -18.70 8.98
C PRO A 47 1.43 -17.32 9.44
N TRP A 48 1.34 -17.09 10.76
CA TRP A 48 0.93 -15.82 11.34
C TRP A 48 2.00 -14.73 11.21
N GLU A 49 3.29 -15.08 11.27
CA GLU A 49 4.39 -14.14 11.05
C GLU A 49 4.36 -13.62 9.61
N MET A 50 4.01 -14.49 8.67
CA MET A 50 3.89 -14.10 7.26
C MET A 50 2.66 -13.22 7.04
N GLU A 51 1.54 -13.50 7.71
CA GLU A 51 0.34 -12.65 7.63
C GLU A 51 0.61 -11.24 8.20
N ASP A 52 1.26 -11.14 9.36
CA ASP A 52 1.67 -9.86 9.96
C ASP A 52 2.68 -9.10 9.08
N LEU A 53 3.62 -9.81 8.45
CA LEU A 53 4.55 -9.22 7.50
C LEU A 53 3.84 -8.63 6.29
N MET A 54 2.91 -9.36 5.67
CA MET A 54 2.16 -8.87 4.51
C MET A 54 1.30 -7.66 4.87
N ARG A 55 0.70 -7.65 6.06
CA ARG A 55 -0.12 -6.52 6.55
C ARG A 55 0.71 -5.28 6.83
N SER A 56 1.95 -5.45 7.31
CA SER A 56 2.87 -4.34 7.60
C SER A 56 3.68 -3.87 6.39
N LEU A 57 3.71 -4.64 5.30
CA LEU A 57 4.50 -4.37 4.10
C LEU A 57 4.31 -2.96 3.51
N PRO A 58 3.08 -2.39 3.38
CA PRO A 58 2.92 -1.03 2.87
C PRO A 58 3.66 0.01 3.73
N ARG A 59 3.63 -0.16 5.05
CA ARG A 59 4.31 0.73 6.00
C ARG A 59 5.82 0.59 5.88
N VAL A 60 6.32 -0.64 5.81
CA VAL A 60 7.75 -0.92 5.65
C VAL A 60 8.29 -0.30 4.36
N LEU A 61 7.58 -0.44 3.24
CA LEU A 61 7.99 0.14 1.95
C LEU A 61 8.02 1.69 2.01
N LEU A 62 7.08 2.29 2.73
CA LEU A 62 6.99 3.74 2.89
C LEU A 62 8.12 4.28 3.79
N GLU A 63 8.37 3.62 4.93
CA GLU A 63 9.46 3.98 5.85
C GLU A 63 10.85 3.80 5.20
N ASN A 64 11.01 2.81 4.32
CA ASN A 64 12.24 2.60 3.55
C ASN A 64 12.35 3.48 2.29
N GLY A 65 11.36 4.34 2.02
CA GLY A 65 11.39 5.30 0.91
C GLY A 65 11.28 4.66 -0.48
N PHE A 66 10.72 3.45 -0.60
CA PHE A 66 10.41 2.85 -1.90
C PHE A 66 9.16 3.44 -2.52
N ILE A 67 8.21 3.84 -1.67
CA ILE A 67 6.93 4.39 -2.08
C ILE A 67 6.60 5.63 -1.26
N THR A 68 5.78 6.50 -1.80
CA THR A 68 5.18 7.62 -1.06
C THR A 68 3.68 7.71 -1.34
N LYS A 69 2.92 8.21 -0.38
CA LYS A 69 1.46 8.37 -0.54
C LYS A 69 1.20 9.38 -1.66
N MET A 70 0.33 9.01 -2.59
CA MET A 70 -0.16 9.97 -3.57
C MET A 70 -1.18 10.89 -2.89
N PRO A 71 -1.11 12.21 -3.08
CA PRO A 71 -2.14 13.12 -2.60
C PRO A 71 -3.43 12.89 -3.41
N CYS A 72 -4.28 12.00 -2.92
CA CYS A 72 -5.59 11.74 -3.51
C CYS A 72 -6.66 12.54 -2.80
N ARG A 73 -7.61 13.08 -3.58
CA ARG A 73 -8.84 13.67 -3.07
C ARG A 73 -9.96 12.67 -3.30
N MET A 74 -10.71 12.35 -2.25
CA MET A 74 -11.95 11.61 -2.43
C MET A 74 -13.07 12.56 -2.80
N VAL A 75 -13.66 12.30 -3.97
CA VAL A 75 -14.85 13.02 -4.44
C VAL A 75 -16.06 12.12 -4.14
N TYR A 76 -16.83 12.52 -3.14
CA TYR A 76 -18.06 11.83 -2.77
C TYR A 76 -19.18 12.32 -3.69
N LEU A 77 -19.60 11.44 -4.59
CA LEU A 77 -20.81 11.66 -5.38
C LEU A 77 -21.98 11.21 -4.51
N GLY A 78 -22.62 12.17 -3.85
CA GLY A 78 -23.79 11.93 -3.02
C GLY A 78 -24.93 11.36 -3.85
N ALA A 79 -25.75 10.52 -3.22
CA ALA A 79 -27.03 10.17 -3.81
C ALA A 79 -27.86 11.46 -3.94
N TRP A 80 -28.50 11.67 -5.10
CA TRP A 80 -29.42 12.79 -5.42
C TRP A 80 -28.78 14.07 -5.98
N GLY A 81 -27.57 14.01 -6.53
CA GLY A 81 -27.00 15.10 -7.34
C GLY A 81 -26.22 16.15 -6.55
N GLU A 82 -25.97 15.90 -5.27
CA GLU A 82 -25.02 16.67 -4.47
C GLU A 82 -23.63 16.02 -4.54
N PHE A 83 -22.59 16.82 -4.75
CA PHE A 83 -21.20 16.36 -4.71
C PHE A 83 -20.45 17.05 -3.58
N ASP A 84 -19.69 16.28 -2.81
CA ASP A 84 -18.85 16.78 -1.72
C ASP A 84 -17.40 16.32 -1.97
N ILE A 85 -16.45 17.26 -1.89
CA ILE A 85 -15.03 16.97 -2.07
C ILE A 85 -14.38 17.07 -0.69
N ARG A 86 -13.92 15.94 -0.15
CA ARG A 86 -13.25 15.90 1.15
C ARG A 86 -11.82 15.41 0.98
N GLU A 87 -10.89 16.06 1.67
CA GLU A 87 -9.58 15.49 1.92
C GLU A 87 -9.69 14.48 3.07
N GLU A 88 -9.11 13.30 2.87
CA GLU A 88 -9.02 12.30 3.93
C GLU A 88 -8.06 12.81 5.01
N LYS A 89 -8.57 13.02 6.23
CA LYS A 89 -7.71 13.07 7.42
C LYS A 89 -7.43 11.63 7.80
N HIS A 90 -6.17 11.22 7.76
CA HIS A 90 -5.76 9.90 8.20
C HIS A 90 -4.88 10.04 9.44
N ASP A 91 -5.36 9.44 10.53
CA ASP A 91 -4.56 9.12 11.70
C ASP A 91 -3.45 8.14 11.29
N ILE A 92 -2.26 8.38 11.84
CA ILE A 92 -1.02 7.64 11.59
C ILE A 92 -1.07 6.28 12.27
#